data_AF-A0A7S0PII9-F1
#
_entry.id   AF-A0A7S0PII9-F1
#
_cell.length_a   1.000
_cell.length_b   1.000
_cell.length_c   1.000
_cell.angle_alpha   90.00
_cell.angle_beta   90.00
_cell.angle_gamma   90.00
#
_symmetry.space_group_name_H-M   'P 1'
#
loop_
_entity.id
_entity.type
_entity.pdbx_description
1 polymer ?
#
loop_
_entity_poly.entity_id
_entity_poly.type
_entity_poly.pdbx_seq_one_letter_code
_entity_poly.pdbx_strand_id
1 'polypeptide(L)'
;QASMRAPEGSLDPYPGAATAADSNGKLRGRIRLLSSSVLFDPDDIVVPMLKFPLGSVRRLEALGGSADAFELVCARTVAIRPGGRDVDYTVDPDALTLGAWRFDLSHQPAGKVLEPLGQLIAIHQITSTPERRNALETLRVAREDSAVFNRRHLTDPETESVCFEANAAAICPLVREPGILALTDRRIYFQPVNDATGGCAARSQSLAGIG
;
A
#
# COMPACT_ATOMS: atom_id res chain seq x y z
N GLN A 1 -4.11 -6.54 -5.95
CA GLN A 1 -4.00 -6.04 -7.34
C GLN A 1 -5.08 -4.99 -7.57
N ALA A 2 -4.76 -3.96 -8.33
CA ALA A 2 -5.65 -2.87 -8.71
C ALA A 2 -5.40 -2.51 -10.17
N SER A 3 -6.37 -1.86 -10.81
CA SER A 3 -6.15 -1.20 -12.09
C SER A 3 -6.36 0.30 -11.93
N MET A 4 -5.56 1.10 -12.62
CA MET A 4 -5.65 2.55 -12.61
C MET A 4 -6.01 3.05 -14.00
N ARG A 5 -6.96 3.97 -14.10
CA ARG A 5 -7.19 4.78 -15.28
C ARG A 5 -6.70 6.20 -14.99
N ALA A 6 -5.77 6.64 -15.81
CA ALA A 6 -5.20 7.96 -15.72
C ALA A 6 -6.10 9.00 -16.42
N PRO A 7 -6.10 10.25 -15.96
CA PRO A 7 -6.71 11.34 -16.71
C PRO A 7 -6.07 11.51 -18.09
N GLU A 8 -6.84 12.00 -19.06
CA GLU A 8 -6.34 12.23 -20.42
C GLU A 8 -5.16 13.21 -20.41
N GLY A 9 -4.14 12.96 -21.22
CA GLY A 9 -2.92 13.78 -21.29
C GLY A 9 -1.89 13.54 -20.18
N SER A 10 -2.28 12.96 -19.03
CA SER A 10 -1.40 12.83 -17.86
C SER A 10 -0.26 11.81 -18.02
N LEU A 11 -0.37 10.91 -18.99
CA LEU A 11 0.64 9.89 -19.31
C LEU A 11 1.32 10.10 -20.66
N ASP A 12 1.00 11.18 -21.38
CA ASP A 12 1.59 11.52 -22.69
C ASP A 12 3.13 11.59 -22.68
N PRO A 13 3.79 12.08 -21.59
CA PRO A 13 5.25 12.04 -21.49
C PRO A 13 5.84 10.63 -21.45
N TYR A 14 5.01 9.59 -21.26
CA TYR A 14 5.40 8.19 -21.10
C TYR A 14 4.75 7.34 -22.21
N PRO A 15 5.31 7.32 -23.43
CA PRO A 15 4.69 6.63 -24.57
C PRO A 15 4.48 5.13 -24.34
N GLY A 16 5.29 4.49 -23.49
CA GLY A 16 5.10 3.09 -23.10
C GLY A 16 3.84 2.83 -22.25
N ALA A 17 3.23 3.86 -21.68
CA ALA A 17 1.97 3.72 -20.95
C ALA A 17 0.79 3.43 -21.88
N ALA A 18 0.77 4.00 -23.09
CA ALA A 18 -0.27 3.71 -24.08
C ALA A 18 -0.24 2.25 -24.53
N THR A 19 0.96 1.65 -24.63
CA THR A 19 1.14 0.24 -24.99
C THR A 19 0.83 -0.72 -23.83
N ALA A 20 1.07 -0.29 -22.59
CA ALA A 20 0.83 -1.10 -21.40
C ALA A 20 -0.63 -1.08 -20.93
N ALA A 21 -1.41 -0.09 -21.36
CA ALA A 21 -2.83 0.01 -21.04
C ALA A 21 -3.65 -1.05 -21.78
N ASP A 22 -4.69 -1.57 -21.12
CA ASP A 22 -5.64 -2.48 -21.77
C ASP A 22 -6.53 -1.75 -22.79
N SER A 23 -7.41 -2.49 -23.47
CA SER A 23 -8.36 -1.93 -24.46
C SER A 23 -9.29 -0.86 -23.88
N ASN A 24 -9.40 -0.75 -22.56
CA ASN A 24 -10.19 0.24 -21.83
C ASN A 24 -9.32 1.35 -21.23
N GLY A 25 -8.04 1.46 -21.62
CA GLY A 25 -7.12 2.46 -21.11
C GLY A 25 -6.73 2.25 -19.64
N LYS A 26 -6.88 1.05 -19.09
CA LYS A 26 -6.53 0.74 -17.69
C LYS A 26 -5.15 0.13 -17.60
N LEU A 27 -4.36 0.61 -16.66
CA LEU A 27 -3.06 0.08 -16.29
C LEU A 27 -3.23 -0.87 -15.11
N ARG A 28 -2.72 -2.10 -15.24
CA ARG A 28 -2.71 -3.06 -14.13
C ARG A 28 -1.51 -2.79 -13.22
N GLY A 29 -1.72 -3.00 -11.92
CA GLY A 29 -0.67 -2.82 -10.95
C GLY A 29 -1.11 -3.05 -9.51
N ARG A 30 -0.40 -2.41 -8.60
CA ARG A 30 -0.62 -2.49 -7.15
C ARG A 30 -0.72 -1.08 -6.58
N ILE A 31 -1.70 -0.88 -5.71
CA ILE A 31 -1.78 0.32 -4.90
C ILE A 31 -1.13 0.05 -3.54
N ARG A 32 -0.30 0.97 -3.08
CA ARG A 32 0.32 0.94 -1.74
C ARG A 32 -0.06 2.21 -1.00
N LEU A 33 -0.65 2.04 0.17
CA LEU A 33 -0.97 3.13 1.07
C LEU A 33 0.23 3.36 2.00
N LEU A 34 0.85 4.54 1.92
CA LEU A 34 1.95 4.95 2.79
C LEU A 34 1.48 6.03 3.75
N SER A 35 2.26 6.31 4.79
CA SER A 35 1.94 7.32 5.80
C SER A 35 1.88 8.75 5.25
N SER A 36 2.48 9.04 4.09
CA SER A 36 2.55 10.38 3.48
C SER A 36 2.11 10.46 2.02
N SER A 37 1.83 9.32 1.39
CA SER A 37 1.44 9.27 -0.02
C SER A 37 0.71 7.98 -0.36
N VAL A 38 -0.10 8.02 -1.42
CA VAL A 38 -0.52 6.80 -2.13
C VAL A 38 0.47 6.56 -3.26
N LEU A 39 0.85 5.31 -3.48
CA LEU A 39 1.73 4.90 -4.56
C LEU A 39 1.00 3.88 -5.44
N PHE A 40 1.02 4.11 -6.76
CA PHE A 40 0.64 3.13 -7.76
C PHE A 40 1.89 2.56 -8.41
N ASP A 41 2.02 1.24 -8.34
CA ASP A 41 3.14 0.44 -8.81
C ASP A 41 2.63 -0.41 -9.99
N PRO A 42 2.80 0.05 -11.24
CA PRO A 42 2.31 -0.67 -12.41
C PRO A 42 3.02 -2.02 -12.57
N ASP A 43 2.33 -3.01 -13.11
CA ASP A 43 2.91 -4.33 -13.37
C ASP A 43 3.96 -4.27 -14.52
N ASP A 44 3.83 -3.27 -15.41
CA ASP A 44 4.77 -3.02 -16.50
C ASP A 44 5.79 -1.93 -16.11
N ILE A 45 7.08 -2.29 -16.12
CA ILE A 45 8.20 -1.42 -15.74
C ILE A 45 8.39 -0.21 -16.67
N VAL A 46 7.84 -0.27 -17.89
CA VAL A 46 7.93 0.83 -18.84
C VAL A 46 7.07 2.03 -18.39
N VAL A 47 6.05 1.76 -17.57
CA VAL A 47 5.21 2.78 -16.95
C VAL A 47 5.85 3.24 -15.64
N PRO A 48 5.98 4.56 -15.39
CA PRO A 48 6.49 5.04 -14.11
C PRO A 48 5.58 4.61 -12.96
N MET A 49 6.18 4.40 -11.79
CA MET A 49 5.40 4.36 -10.56
C MET A 49 4.88 5.77 -10.27
N LEU A 50 3.62 5.88 -9.85
CA LEU A 50 2.98 7.17 -9.62
C LEU A 50 2.75 7.38 -8.14
N LYS A 51 3.28 8.47 -7.60
CA LYS A 51 3.15 8.86 -6.20
C LYS A 51 2.24 10.09 -6.07
N PHE A 52 1.27 9.96 -5.18
CA PHE A 52 0.25 10.96 -4.87
C PHE A 52 0.45 11.41 -3.42
N PRO A 53 1.09 12.57 -3.16
CA PRO A 53 1.30 13.09 -1.82
C PRO A 53 -0.05 13.39 -1.12
N LEU A 54 -0.24 12.91 0.10
CA LEU A 54 -1.52 13.05 0.81
C LEU A 54 -1.88 14.50 1.10
N GLY A 55 -0.90 15.35 1.39
CA GLY A 55 -1.11 16.80 1.58
C GLY A 55 -1.52 17.54 0.29
N SER A 56 -1.40 16.91 -0.88
CA SER A 56 -1.83 17.46 -2.16
C SER A 56 -3.19 16.93 -2.61
N VAL A 57 -3.79 15.99 -1.88
CA VAL A 57 -5.11 15.45 -2.22
C VAL A 57 -6.18 16.53 -2.02
N ARG A 58 -7.02 16.72 -3.04
CA ARG A 58 -8.13 17.70 -3.04
C ARG A 58 -9.50 17.04 -2.98
N ARG A 59 -9.64 15.85 -3.57
CA ARG A 59 -10.89 15.11 -3.61
C ARG A 59 -10.59 13.62 -3.56
N LEU A 60 -11.36 12.90 -2.75
CA LEU A 60 -11.36 11.45 -2.67
C LEU A 60 -12.83 11.02 -2.65
N GLU A 61 -13.25 10.23 -3.62
CA GLU A 61 -14.64 9.78 -3.70
C GLU A 61 -14.73 8.30 -4.05
N ALA A 62 -15.57 7.59 -3.30
CA ALA A 62 -15.95 6.22 -3.66
C ALA A 62 -16.88 6.27 -4.87
N LEU A 63 -16.58 5.47 -5.89
CA LEU A 63 -17.48 5.30 -7.02
C LEU A 63 -18.52 4.23 -6.64
N GLY A 64 -19.79 4.64 -6.53
CA GLY A 64 -20.89 3.71 -6.34
C GLY A 64 -21.06 2.80 -7.56
N GLY A 65 -21.22 1.49 -7.34
CA GLY A 65 -21.47 0.51 -8.40
C GLY A 65 -21.11 -0.92 -8.02
N SER A 66 -21.12 -1.83 -9.00
CA SER A 66 -20.74 -3.25 -8.84
C SER A 66 -19.24 -3.48 -8.65
N ALA A 67 -18.41 -2.45 -8.81
CA ALA A 67 -16.96 -2.53 -8.72
C ALA A 67 -16.45 -1.69 -7.55
N ASP A 68 -15.55 -2.27 -6.76
CA ASP A 68 -14.84 -1.57 -5.69
C ASP A 68 -13.86 -0.55 -6.28
N ALA A 69 -14.34 0.65 -6.57
CA ALA A 69 -13.57 1.68 -7.23
C ALA A 69 -13.65 3.03 -6.51
N PHE A 70 -12.63 3.87 -6.70
CA PHE A 70 -12.60 5.23 -6.19
C PHE A 70 -11.84 6.17 -7.11
N GLU A 71 -12.11 7.46 -6.97
CA GLU A 71 -11.44 8.54 -7.67
C GLU A 71 -10.63 9.41 -6.71
N LEU A 72 -9.47 9.84 -7.17
CA LEU A 72 -8.53 10.67 -6.45
C LEU A 72 -8.14 11.88 -7.31
N VAL A 73 -8.36 13.08 -6.79
CA VAL A 73 -7.85 14.33 -7.40
C VAL A 73 -6.74 14.86 -6.51
N CYS A 74 -5.58 15.13 -7.11
CA CYS A 74 -4.40 15.62 -6.42
C CYS A 74 -3.85 16.85 -7.13
N ALA A 75 -3.37 17.82 -6.36
CA ALA A 75 -2.70 19.00 -6.87
C ALA A 75 -1.26 18.74 -7.33
N ARG A 76 -0.73 17.56 -7.03
CA ARG A 76 0.61 17.16 -7.40
C ARG A 76 0.66 15.66 -7.57
N THR A 77 1.26 15.22 -8.66
CA THR A 77 1.61 13.82 -8.92
C THR A 77 3.10 13.75 -9.24
N VAL A 78 3.74 12.68 -8.77
CA VAL A 78 5.18 12.47 -8.95
C VAL A 78 5.38 11.14 -9.65
N ALA A 79 5.96 11.18 -10.85
CA ALA A 79 6.40 10.00 -11.57
C ALA A 79 7.79 9.58 -11.09
N ILE A 80 7.92 8.31 -10.76
CA ILE A 80 9.12 7.67 -10.24
C ILE A 80 9.59 6.64 -11.26
N ARG A 81 10.88 6.65 -11.57
CA ARG A 81 11.54 5.75 -12.53
C ARG A 81 10.82 5.67 -13.88
N PRO A 82 10.63 6.79 -14.59
CA PRO A 82 9.99 6.75 -15.91
C PRO A 82 10.78 5.86 -16.88
N GLY A 83 10.10 4.90 -17.50
CA GLY A 83 10.71 3.91 -18.40
C GLY A 83 11.70 2.96 -17.72
N GLY A 84 11.59 2.76 -16.40
CA GLY A 84 12.47 1.88 -15.63
C GLY A 84 13.89 2.43 -15.40
N ARG A 85 14.10 3.72 -15.65
CA ARG A 85 15.43 4.37 -15.52
C ARG A 85 15.54 5.13 -14.21
N ASP A 86 16.74 5.16 -13.63
CA ASP A 86 17.05 5.98 -12.47
C ASP A 86 17.33 7.42 -12.94
N VAL A 87 16.26 8.19 -13.09
CA VAL A 87 16.27 9.60 -13.50
C VAL A 87 15.47 10.43 -12.50
N ASP A 88 15.70 11.74 -12.52
CA ASP A 88 15.04 12.68 -11.62
C ASP A 88 13.51 12.55 -11.67
N TYR A 89 12.91 12.69 -10.48
CA TYR A 89 11.47 12.64 -10.32
C TYR A 89 10.80 13.72 -11.16
N THR A 90 9.89 13.31 -12.04
CA THR A 90 9.08 14.27 -12.80
C THR A 90 7.83 14.60 -11.99
N VAL A 91 7.66 15.88 -11.69
CA VAL A 91 6.47 16.39 -11.01
C VAL A 91 5.56 16.99 -12.05
N ASP A 92 4.30 16.58 -12.06
CA ASP A 92 3.30 17.22 -12.89
C ASP A 92 2.83 18.52 -12.19
N PRO A 93 3.14 19.71 -12.74
CA PRO A 93 2.78 20.98 -12.13
C PRO A 93 1.27 21.27 -12.23
N ASP A 94 0.57 20.66 -13.19
CA ASP A 94 -0.83 20.97 -13.53
C ASP A 94 -1.77 19.77 -13.31
N ALA A 95 -1.43 18.89 -12.35
CA ALA A 95 -2.22 17.69 -12.04
C ALA A 95 -3.73 17.94 -11.78
N LEU A 96 -4.12 19.16 -11.37
CA LEU A 96 -5.54 19.53 -11.18
C LEU A 96 -6.30 19.73 -12.49
N THR A 97 -5.63 20.22 -13.54
CA THR A 97 -6.28 20.51 -14.82
C THR A 97 -6.51 19.23 -15.62
N LEU A 98 -5.70 18.20 -15.36
CA LEU A 98 -5.80 16.89 -16.00
C LEU A 98 -7.00 16.08 -15.49
N GLY A 99 -7.42 16.26 -14.23
CA GLY A 99 -8.64 15.68 -13.68
C GLY A 99 -8.41 14.55 -12.67
N ALA A 100 -9.33 13.59 -12.62
CA ALA A 100 -9.36 12.56 -11.58
C ALA A 100 -8.63 11.27 -11.99
N TRP A 101 -7.83 10.75 -11.07
CA TRP A 101 -7.21 9.43 -11.17
C TRP A 101 -8.18 8.38 -10.64
N ARG A 102 -8.55 7.41 -11.46
CA ARG A 102 -9.49 6.35 -11.07
C ARG A 102 -8.76 5.07 -10.76
N PHE A 103 -9.11 4.44 -9.64
CA PHE A 103 -8.60 3.16 -9.21
C PHE A 103 -9.76 2.16 -9.09
N ASP A 104 -9.63 1.01 -9.74
CA ASP A 104 -10.54 -0.13 -9.55
C ASP A 104 -9.77 -1.25 -8.82
N LEU A 105 -10.32 -1.72 -7.70
CA LEU A 105 -9.73 -2.74 -6.85
C LEU A 105 -10.32 -4.12 -7.21
N SER A 106 -9.46 -5.13 -7.36
CA SER A 106 -9.91 -6.47 -7.80
C SER A 106 -10.02 -7.48 -6.66
N HIS A 107 -9.39 -7.21 -5.50
CA HIS A 107 -9.20 -8.19 -4.43
C HIS A 107 -9.59 -7.68 -3.03
N GLN A 108 -9.90 -6.39 -2.90
CA GLN A 108 -10.30 -5.79 -1.62
C GLN A 108 -11.41 -4.77 -1.82
N PRO A 109 -12.37 -4.70 -0.88
CA PRO A 109 -13.43 -3.72 -0.94
C PRO A 109 -12.89 -2.30 -0.81
N ALA A 110 -13.48 -1.36 -1.55
CA ALA A 110 -13.02 0.03 -1.55
C ALA A 110 -13.02 0.65 -0.15
N GLY A 111 -14.00 0.31 0.68
CA GLY A 111 -14.09 0.78 2.08
C GLY A 111 -12.83 0.48 2.91
N LYS A 112 -12.20 -0.69 2.74
CA LYS A 112 -10.97 -1.06 3.47
C LYS A 112 -9.75 -0.22 3.09
N VAL A 113 -9.76 0.39 1.91
CA VAL A 113 -8.70 1.29 1.44
C VAL A 113 -9.05 2.74 1.77
N LEU A 114 -10.31 3.12 1.55
CA LEU A 114 -10.80 4.49 1.69
C LEU A 114 -10.82 4.98 3.15
N GLU A 115 -11.18 4.12 4.10
CA GLU A 115 -11.18 4.49 5.52
C GLU A 115 -9.79 4.91 6.02
N PRO A 116 -8.73 4.07 5.92
CA PRO A 116 -7.40 4.47 6.35
C PRO A 116 -6.82 5.58 5.47
N LEU A 117 -7.16 5.63 4.17
CA LEU A 117 -6.73 6.74 3.31
C LEU A 117 -7.33 8.08 3.74
N GLY A 118 -8.64 8.12 4.05
CA GLY A 118 -9.33 9.31 4.53
C GLY A 118 -8.76 9.82 5.85
N GLN A 119 -8.51 8.91 6.80
CA GLN A 119 -7.84 9.24 8.07
C GLN A 119 -6.46 9.85 7.83
N LEU A 120 -5.64 9.26 6.97
CA LEU A 120 -4.31 9.80 6.67
C LEU A 120 -4.40 11.16 5.96
N ILE A 121 -5.32 11.36 5.03
CA ILE A 121 -5.54 12.68 4.40
C ILE A 121 -5.90 13.73 5.45
N ALA A 122 -6.82 13.41 6.37
CA ALA A 122 -7.20 14.32 7.45
C ALA A 122 -6.01 14.69 8.34
N ILE A 123 -5.15 13.72 8.67
CA ILE A 123 -3.91 13.96 9.43
C ILE A 123 -2.96 14.89 8.67
N HIS A 124 -2.86 14.77 7.34
CA HIS A 124 -2.02 15.65 6.52
C HIS A 124 -2.58 17.06 6.31
N GLN A 125 -3.84 17.30 6.67
CA GLN A 125 -4.44 18.64 6.69
C GLN A 125 -4.13 19.41 7.99
N ILE A 126 -3.60 18.74 9.02
CA ILE A 126 -3.16 19.39 10.27
C ILE A 126 -1.94 20.28 9.99
N THR A 127 -2.08 21.58 10.20
CA THR A 127 -1.01 22.58 9.99
C THR A 127 0.16 22.40 10.96
N SER A 128 -0.14 22.02 12.20
CA SER A 128 0.86 21.82 13.26
C SER A 128 1.65 20.53 13.00
N THR A 129 2.91 20.67 12.59
CA THR A 129 3.84 19.54 12.41
C THR A 129 3.97 18.62 13.62
N PRO A 130 4.12 19.10 14.88
CA PRO A 130 4.24 18.20 16.02
C PRO A 130 2.95 17.41 16.28
N GLU A 131 1.79 18.04 16.11
CA GLU A 131 0.48 17.39 16.27
C GLU A 131 0.24 16.33 15.19
N ARG A 132 0.50 16.67 13.93
CA ARG A 132 0.44 15.74 12.81
C ARG A 132 1.33 14.51 13.04
N ARG A 133 2.56 14.70 13.52
CA ARG A 133 3.48 13.60 13.84
C ARG A 133 2.93 12.71 14.96
N ASN A 134 2.35 13.31 16.00
CA ASN A 134 1.75 12.57 17.10
C ASN A 134 0.53 11.75 16.61
N ALA A 135 -0.32 12.32 15.78
CA ALA A 135 -1.45 11.62 15.17
C ALA A 135 -1.01 10.42 14.29
N LEU A 136 0.06 10.58 13.50
CA LEU A 136 0.65 9.49 12.72
C LEU A 136 1.21 8.37 13.60
N GLU A 137 1.93 8.71 14.69
CA GLU A 137 2.42 7.70 15.62
C GLU A 137 1.29 6.97 16.35
N THR A 138 0.24 7.68 16.75
CA THR A 138 -0.94 7.09 17.39
C THR A 138 -1.61 6.09 16.45
N LEU A 139 -1.80 6.45 15.18
CA LEU A 139 -2.35 5.56 14.17
C LEU A 139 -1.45 4.34 13.91
N ARG A 140 -0.13 4.54 13.90
CA ARG A 140 0.85 3.45 13.76
C ARG A 140 0.75 2.45 14.90
N VAL A 141 0.75 2.94 16.15
CA VAL A 141 0.64 2.11 17.35
C VAL A 141 -0.69 1.37 17.38
N ALA A 142 -1.82 2.05 17.13
CA ALA A 142 -3.13 1.41 17.09
C ALA A 142 -3.21 0.28 16.04
N ARG A 143 -2.54 0.45 14.89
CA ARG A 143 -2.45 -0.58 13.85
C ARG A 143 -1.56 -1.75 14.26
N GLU A 144 -0.45 -1.50 14.94
CA GLU A 144 0.42 -2.56 15.48
C GLU A 144 -0.31 -3.34 16.58
N ASP A 145 -1.07 -2.67 17.46
CA ASP A 145 -1.79 -3.28 18.58
C ASP A 145 -3.01 -4.11 18.14
N SER A 146 -3.64 -3.76 17.02
CA SER A 146 -4.80 -4.45 16.47
C SER A 146 -4.47 -5.55 15.46
N ALA A 147 -3.18 -5.76 15.16
CA ALA A 147 -2.76 -6.80 14.24
C ALA A 147 -3.02 -8.20 14.85
N VAL A 148 -3.47 -9.12 14.01
CA VAL A 148 -3.80 -10.50 14.40
C VAL A 148 -3.12 -11.46 13.45
N PHE A 149 -2.65 -12.58 14.00
CA PHE A 149 -2.06 -13.64 13.20
C PHE A 149 -3.10 -14.25 12.23
N ASN A 150 -2.76 -14.24 10.96
CA ASN A 150 -3.55 -14.86 9.92
C ASN A 150 -3.28 -16.36 9.90
N ARG A 151 -4.22 -17.14 10.44
CA ARG A 151 -4.17 -18.61 10.52
C ARG A 151 -3.97 -19.31 9.17
N ARG A 152 -4.22 -18.64 8.04
CA ARG A 152 -3.92 -19.17 6.70
C ARG A 152 -2.41 -19.30 6.42
N HIS A 153 -1.56 -18.74 7.27
CA HIS A 153 -0.11 -18.87 7.18
C HIS A 153 0.44 -20.11 7.90
N LEU A 154 -0.41 -20.86 8.60
CA LEU A 154 -0.03 -22.16 9.12
C LEU A 154 0.34 -23.09 7.96
N THR A 155 1.43 -23.84 8.12
CA THR A 155 1.89 -24.81 7.13
C THR A 155 0.91 -25.96 7.03
N ASP A 156 0.43 -26.45 8.18
CA ASP A 156 -0.46 -27.61 8.27
C ASP A 156 -1.69 -27.25 9.14
N PRO A 157 -2.63 -26.42 8.63
CA PRO A 157 -3.73 -25.86 9.42
C PRO A 157 -4.70 -26.90 10.00
N GLU A 158 -4.71 -28.13 9.49
CA GLU A 158 -5.55 -29.22 10.01
C GLU A 158 -4.95 -29.92 11.24
N THR A 159 -3.63 -29.88 11.37
CA THR A 159 -2.91 -30.63 12.42
C THR A 159 -2.25 -29.73 13.44
N GLU A 160 -1.96 -28.48 13.05
CA GLU A 160 -1.24 -27.50 13.84
C GLU A 160 -2.20 -26.59 14.60
N SER A 161 -1.93 -26.38 15.89
CA SER A 161 -2.75 -25.53 16.75
C SER A 161 -1.95 -24.37 17.31
N VAL A 162 -2.50 -23.15 17.24
CA VAL A 162 -1.87 -21.96 17.82
C VAL A 162 -2.03 -22.01 19.33
N CYS A 163 -0.91 -22.10 20.04
CA CYS A 163 -0.84 -22.16 21.50
C CYS A 163 -0.64 -20.77 22.12
N PHE A 164 0.03 -19.86 21.41
CA PHE A 164 0.33 -18.52 21.90
C PHE A 164 0.46 -17.52 20.75
N GLU A 165 -0.01 -16.29 20.96
CA GLU A 165 0.07 -15.19 20.02
C GLU A 165 0.45 -13.90 20.77
N ALA A 166 1.39 -13.13 20.23
CA ALA A 166 1.77 -11.83 20.80
C ALA A 166 2.32 -10.87 19.75
N ASN A 167 2.15 -9.57 20.00
CA ASN A 167 2.85 -8.53 19.27
C ASN A 167 4.36 -8.66 19.50
N ALA A 168 5.13 -8.64 18.43
CA ALA A 168 6.57 -8.77 18.46
C ALA A 168 7.22 -7.86 17.41
N ALA A 169 8.54 -7.76 17.44
CA ALA A 169 9.28 -7.14 16.36
C ALA A 169 10.49 -8.00 16.00
N ALA A 170 10.64 -8.29 14.71
CA ALA A 170 11.86 -8.88 14.21
C ALA A 170 12.96 -7.80 14.20
N ILE A 171 14.03 -8.07 14.95
CA ILE A 171 15.19 -7.19 15.00
C ILE A 171 16.16 -7.62 13.90
N CYS A 172 16.20 -6.85 12.82
CA CYS A 172 17.20 -7.00 11.77
C CYS A 172 18.27 -5.91 11.91
N PRO A 173 19.50 -6.11 11.41
CA PRO A 173 20.62 -5.18 11.63
C PRO A 173 20.34 -3.70 11.31
N LEU A 174 19.42 -3.42 10.39
CA LEU A 174 19.07 -2.05 9.95
C LEU A 174 17.59 -1.68 10.18
N VAL A 175 16.75 -2.62 10.61
CA VAL A 175 15.30 -2.45 10.62
C VAL A 175 14.68 -3.18 11.80
N ARG A 176 13.83 -2.48 12.56
CA ARG A 176 12.86 -3.09 13.47
C ARG A 176 11.56 -3.29 12.70
N GLU A 177 11.25 -4.53 12.36
CA GLU A 177 10.03 -4.88 11.62
C GLU A 177 8.95 -5.32 12.62
N PRO A 178 7.89 -4.52 12.86
CA PRO A 178 6.80 -4.93 13.74
C PRO A 178 5.98 -6.06 13.10
N GLY A 179 5.48 -6.98 13.92
CA GLY A 179 4.74 -8.14 13.47
C GLY A 179 4.04 -8.87 14.61
N ILE A 180 3.40 -9.99 14.26
CA ILE A 180 2.78 -10.92 15.20
C ILE A 180 3.62 -12.18 15.25
N LEU A 181 3.98 -12.59 16.46
CA LEU A 181 4.58 -13.88 16.75
C LEU A 181 3.47 -14.86 17.11
N ALA A 182 3.40 -15.98 16.40
CA ALA A 182 2.50 -17.08 16.74
C ALA A 182 3.31 -18.36 17.00
N LEU A 183 3.12 -18.95 18.17
CA LEU A 183 3.69 -20.23 18.55
C LEU A 183 2.62 -21.30 18.44
N THR A 184 2.97 -22.40 17.77
CA THR A 184 2.14 -23.58 17.66
C THR A 184 2.77 -24.76 18.40
N ASP A 185 2.11 -25.90 18.37
CA ASP A 185 2.63 -27.17 18.87
C ASP A 185 3.84 -27.70 18.07
N ARG A 186 4.13 -27.14 16.87
CA ARG A 186 5.21 -27.62 15.98
C ARG A 186 6.19 -26.56 15.50
N ARG A 187 5.79 -25.29 15.43
CA ARG A 187 6.53 -24.21 14.75
C ARG A 187 6.35 -22.87 15.46
N ILE A 188 7.28 -21.97 15.17
CA ILE A 188 7.19 -20.55 15.48
C ILE A 188 6.98 -19.81 14.16
N TYR A 189 5.98 -18.94 14.13
CA TYR A 189 5.67 -18.06 13.01
C TYR A 189 5.89 -16.60 13.39
N PHE A 190 6.40 -15.82 12.45
CA PHE A 190 6.45 -14.36 12.52
C PHE A 190 5.78 -13.77 11.29
N GLN A 191 4.66 -13.07 11.49
CA GLN A 191 3.92 -12.35 10.45
C GLN A 191 4.22 -10.86 10.57
N PRO A 192 4.91 -10.23 9.62
CA PRO A 192 5.12 -8.78 9.66
C PRO A 192 3.79 -8.03 9.48
N VAL A 193 3.60 -6.91 10.19
CA VAL A 193 2.44 -6.01 10.02
C VAL A 193 2.49 -5.29 8.67
N ASN A 194 3.72 -5.04 8.18
CA ASN A 194 3.99 -4.41 6.91
C ASN A 194 4.84 -5.34 6.04
N ASP A 195 4.39 -5.63 4.82
CA ASP A 195 5.19 -6.41 3.86
C ASP A 195 6.25 -5.51 3.20
N ALA A 196 7.27 -5.11 3.97
CA ALA A 196 8.36 -4.26 3.48
C ALA A 196 9.32 -5.01 2.56
N THR A 197 9.38 -6.35 2.66
CA THR A 197 10.33 -7.21 1.93
C THR A 197 9.71 -7.94 0.74
N GLY A 198 8.39 -7.82 0.53
CA GLY A 198 7.70 -8.22 -0.69
C GLY A 198 7.69 -9.72 -0.97
N GLY A 199 8.01 -10.57 0.02
CA GLY A 199 8.43 -11.94 -0.22
C GLY A 199 7.85 -13.02 0.68
N CYS A 200 7.26 -12.71 1.83
CA CYS A 200 6.67 -13.76 2.67
C CYS A 200 5.61 -13.22 3.61
N ALA A 201 4.39 -13.75 3.49
CA ALA A 201 3.27 -13.35 4.33
C ALA A 201 3.46 -13.75 5.82
N ALA A 202 4.23 -14.81 6.09
CA ALA A 202 4.78 -15.11 7.41
C ALA A 202 6.07 -15.94 7.28
N ARG A 203 7.06 -15.67 8.12
CA ARG A 203 8.27 -16.49 8.28
C ARG A 203 7.98 -17.61 9.28
N SER A 204 8.49 -18.82 9.07
CA SER A 204 8.28 -19.94 10.00
C SER A 204 9.57 -20.72 10.28
N GLN A 205 9.69 -21.27 11.49
CA GLN A 205 10.76 -22.17 11.89
C GLN A 205 10.19 -23.33 12.70
N SER A 206 10.67 -24.56 12.45
CA SER A 206 10.27 -25.73 13.23
C SER A 206 10.92 -25.71 14.61
N LEU A 207 10.13 -26.05 15.64
CA LEU A 207 10.62 -26.18 17.02
C LEU A 207 11.66 -27.29 17.16
N ALA A 208 11.58 -28.35 16.35
CA ALA A 208 12.56 -29.44 16.36
C ALA A 208 13.97 -28.99 15.92
N GLY A 209 14.08 -27.86 15.22
CA GLY A 209 15.34 -27.27 14.77
C GLY A 209 15.88 -26.16 15.68
N ILE A 210 15.26 -25.91 16.83
CA ILE A 210 15.70 -24.92 17.82
C ILE A 210 16.27 -25.70 19.01
N GLY A 211 17.56 -26.04 18.92
CA GLY A 211 18.33 -26.73 19.96
C GLY A 211 19.74 -26.17 20.03
#